data_AF-A0AB39SSN4-F1
#
_entry.id   AF-A0AB39SSN4-F1
#
_cell.length_a   1.000
_cell.length_b   1.000
_cell.length_c   1.000
_cell.angle_alpha   90.00
_cell.angle_beta   90.00
_cell.angle_gamma   90.00
#
_symmetry.space_group_name_H-M   'P 1'
#
loop_
_entity.id
_entity.type
_entity.pdbx_description
1 polymer ?
#
loop_
_entity_poly.entity_id
_entity_poly.type
_entity_poly.pdbx_seq_one_letter_code
_entity_poly.pdbx_strand_id
1 'polypeptide(L)'
;MRDALLLGLAGNPTLPADLFARLAAAGDEDVLYALAAREQLTTAQARTLPAAGDPALTSQLVRSGRVPWSEIPESHPRRAVDAVVGGVAPLALWWDAATDPDAEVRQEVAHELDAPTEVVAALAHDPDPRVVATAAGHPHLPQELLPGLARHPSTVVREAVADNENAPAPVLAALLADGGHPAPTRCGACHRREAACLDHAAGVRRVRLAAAAHPAVPTAGLAAFLDAPEVWTVTAFAARTDLPDGYLERLAEHPAADVRAVVAANPAVPEPLLRTLATDPAADVRRAVAENPAVPLDLLITVARHERLPDEPAPRVASATETELHALVTSRVAQVRALVADRAELPAALVEQLVTDPDPGVARRIAAHPALTPEQLAELVERHGPPVFSAAVHHPGCPAALLHHIAASPAAGRRVLRDTARHPAAPPEALLLCLAAESADVREYAATHPALPVAVLESLIDGPDEALARAAAENPSLPERLMERITRECL
;
A
#
# COMPACT_ATOMS: atom_id res chain seq x y z
N MET A 1 17.50 -14.71 26.26
CA MET A 1 17.56 -13.49 27.10
C MET A 1 18.66 -12.53 26.64
N ARG A 2 19.95 -12.92 26.67
CA ARG A 2 21.08 -12.10 26.18
C ARG A 2 20.80 -11.47 24.81
N ASP A 3 20.48 -12.31 23.83
CA ASP A 3 20.28 -11.89 22.43
C ASP A 3 19.05 -10.97 22.29
N ALA A 4 17.98 -11.28 23.04
CA ALA A 4 16.76 -10.46 23.09
C ALA A 4 17.04 -9.03 23.59
N LEU A 5 17.89 -8.88 24.61
CA LEU A 5 18.29 -7.58 25.15
C LEU A 5 19.19 -6.79 24.18
N LEU A 6 20.15 -7.46 23.52
CA LEU A 6 20.99 -6.81 22.51
C LEU A 6 20.18 -6.33 21.31
N LEU A 7 19.23 -7.16 20.84
CA LEU A 7 18.32 -6.79 19.75
C LEU A 7 17.42 -5.62 20.13
N GLY A 8 16.92 -5.61 21.37
CA GLY A 8 16.15 -4.48 21.89
C GLY A 8 16.98 -3.19 21.93
N LEU A 9 18.22 -3.24 22.45
CA LEU A 9 19.12 -2.09 22.43
C LEU A 9 19.46 -1.61 21.02
N ALA A 10 19.64 -2.53 20.07
CA ALA A 10 19.92 -2.18 18.68
C ALA A 10 18.77 -1.36 18.06
N GLY A 11 17.52 -1.74 18.35
CA GLY A 11 16.32 -1.00 17.95
C GLY A 11 16.07 0.29 18.73
N ASN A 12 16.72 0.47 19.89
CA ASN A 12 16.47 1.62 20.76
C ASN A 12 16.87 2.95 20.09
N PRO A 13 15.92 3.89 19.87
CA PRO A 13 16.20 5.13 19.15
C PRO A 13 17.11 6.09 19.93
N THR A 14 17.16 5.99 21.26
CA THR A 14 17.96 6.86 22.13
C THR A 14 19.31 6.26 22.53
N LEU A 15 19.70 5.12 21.92
CA LEU A 15 21.00 4.49 22.17
C LEU A 15 22.19 5.46 21.96
N PRO A 16 23.03 5.69 22.98
CA PRO A 16 24.22 6.54 22.88
C PRO A 16 25.20 6.08 21.79
N ALA A 17 25.91 7.03 21.18
CA ALA A 17 26.84 6.77 20.07
C ALA A 17 27.94 5.77 20.45
N ASP A 18 28.47 5.82 21.68
CA ASP A 18 29.51 4.90 22.14
C ASP A 18 28.98 3.47 22.27
N LEU A 19 27.74 3.29 22.74
CA LEU A 19 27.09 1.97 22.82
C LEU A 19 26.72 1.45 21.44
N PHE A 20 26.26 2.33 20.54
CA PHE A 20 26.04 1.99 19.14
C PHE A 20 27.34 1.44 18.51
N ALA A 21 28.46 2.12 18.67
CA ALA A 21 29.74 1.70 18.11
C ALA A 21 30.19 0.33 18.66
N ARG A 22 29.94 0.06 19.94
CA ARG A 22 30.23 -1.25 20.55
C ARG A 22 29.35 -2.36 19.98
N LEU A 23 28.06 -2.11 19.79
CA LEU A 23 27.15 -3.07 19.14
C LEU A 23 27.53 -3.29 17.67
N ALA A 24 27.89 -2.23 16.94
CA ALA A 24 28.33 -2.34 15.55
C ALA A 24 29.65 -3.13 15.40
N ALA A 25 30.53 -3.10 16.41
CA ALA A 25 31.82 -3.79 16.37
C ALA A 25 31.75 -5.26 16.84
N ALA A 26 30.82 -5.60 17.73
CA ALA A 26 30.78 -6.91 18.41
C ALA A 26 29.43 -7.64 18.30
N GLY A 27 28.42 -7.00 17.71
CA GLY A 27 27.12 -7.59 17.46
C GLY A 27 27.18 -8.70 16.42
N ASP A 28 26.25 -9.64 16.52
CA ASP A 28 26.01 -10.64 15.48
C ASP A 28 25.22 -10.04 14.31
N GLU A 29 24.94 -10.88 13.31
CA GLU A 29 24.20 -10.50 12.11
C GLU A 29 22.86 -9.83 12.45
N ASP A 30 22.05 -10.44 13.33
CA ASP A 30 20.74 -9.92 13.70
C ASP A 30 20.82 -8.53 14.35
N VAL A 31 21.82 -8.30 15.22
CA VAL A 31 22.08 -6.99 15.84
C VAL A 31 22.48 -5.96 14.78
N LEU A 32 23.35 -6.32 13.83
CA LEU A 32 23.78 -5.41 12.77
C LEU A 32 22.63 -5.02 11.84
N TYR A 33 21.76 -5.96 11.46
CA TYR A 33 20.55 -5.67 10.68
C TYR A 33 19.58 -4.80 11.47
N ALA A 34 19.40 -5.04 12.77
CA ALA A 34 18.58 -4.20 13.63
C ALA A 34 19.11 -2.75 13.73
N LEU A 35 20.43 -2.58 13.83
CA LEU A 35 21.07 -1.25 13.81
C LEU A 35 20.86 -0.55 12.45
N ALA A 36 21.02 -1.27 11.34
CA ALA A 36 20.84 -0.73 9.99
C ALA A 36 19.39 -0.34 9.68
N ALA A 37 18.42 -1.06 10.23
CA ALA A 37 16.99 -0.83 10.03
C ALA A 37 16.43 0.38 10.79
N ARG A 38 17.22 1.06 11.63
CA ARG A 38 16.78 2.23 12.39
C ARG A 38 16.32 3.35 11.47
N GLU A 39 15.13 3.89 11.73
CA GLU A 39 14.62 5.07 11.02
C GLU A 39 15.52 6.29 11.21
N GLN A 40 16.06 6.48 12.42
CA GLN A 40 16.88 7.63 12.81
C GLN A 40 18.39 7.40 12.66
N LEU A 41 18.82 6.45 11.81
CA LEU A 41 20.24 6.17 11.60
C LEU A 41 20.95 7.37 10.95
N THR A 42 21.93 7.93 11.65
CA THR A 42 22.73 9.03 11.11
C THR A 42 23.74 8.54 10.06
N THR A 43 24.17 9.41 9.14
CA THR A 43 25.20 9.08 8.15
C THR A 43 26.51 8.59 8.80
N ALA A 44 26.89 9.16 9.95
CA ALA A 44 28.07 8.73 10.69
C ALA A 44 27.93 7.29 11.21
N GLN A 45 26.76 6.94 11.77
CA GLN A 45 26.46 5.58 12.23
C GLN A 45 26.38 4.60 11.05
N ALA A 46 25.69 4.96 9.98
CA ALA A 46 25.57 4.14 8.78
C ALA A 46 26.94 3.76 8.20
N ARG A 47 27.91 4.69 8.21
CA ARG A 47 29.30 4.45 7.76
C ARG A 47 30.10 3.49 8.64
N THR A 48 29.68 3.23 9.88
CA THR A 48 30.38 2.27 10.75
C THR A 48 29.97 0.82 10.52
N LEU A 49 28.78 0.59 9.93
CA LEU A 49 28.23 -0.75 9.72
C LEU A 49 28.91 -1.56 8.59
N PRO A 50 29.31 -0.98 7.43
CA PRO A 50 30.01 -1.71 6.38
C PRO A 50 31.36 -2.31 6.80
N ALA A 51 31.98 -1.76 7.86
CA ALA A 51 33.22 -2.29 8.41
C ALA A 51 33.07 -3.71 8.99
N ALA A 52 31.83 -4.16 9.24
CA ALA A 52 31.52 -5.52 9.66
C ALA A 52 31.73 -6.57 8.55
N GLY A 53 31.87 -6.14 7.28
CA GLY A 53 32.26 -7.01 6.17
C GLY A 53 31.16 -7.87 5.57
N ASP A 54 29.89 -7.64 5.91
CA ASP A 54 28.74 -8.27 5.26
C ASP A 54 28.34 -7.52 3.96
N PRO A 55 28.50 -8.16 2.77
CA PRO A 55 28.09 -7.55 1.51
C PRO A 55 26.59 -7.26 1.43
N ALA A 56 25.73 -8.11 2.01
CA ALA A 56 24.28 -7.94 1.93
C ALA A 56 23.82 -6.71 2.72
N LEU A 57 24.33 -6.53 3.94
CA LEU A 57 24.13 -5.33 4.75
C LEU A 57 24.61 -4.06 4.01
N THR A 58 25.78 -4.14 3.37
CA THR A 58 26.34 -3.02 2.60
C THR A 58 25.44 -2.64 1.42
N SER A 59 24.96 -3.62 0.65
CA SER A 59 23.99 -3.39 -0.44
C SER A 59 22.70 -2.74 0.06
N GLN A 60 22.16 -3.19 1.20
CA GLN A 60 20.96 -2.59 1.80
C GLN A 60 21.17 -1.12 2.17
N LEU A 61 22.31 -0.78 2.79
CA LEU A 61 22.63 0.60 3.19
C LEU A 61 22.76 1.54 1.99
N VAL A 62 23.21 1.02 0.85
CA VAL A 62 23.39 1.81 -0.38
C VAL A 62 22.08 2.00 -1.09
N ARG A 63 21.30 0.92 -1.29
CA ARG A 63 19.98 0.97 -1.93
C ARG A 63 18.97 1.81 -1.14
N SER A 64 19.13 1.90 0.19
CA SER A 64 18.34 2.79 1.04
C SER A 64 18.85 4.23 1.10
N GLY A 65 19.91 4.57 0.36
CA GLY A 65 20.50 5.92 0.31
C GLY A 65 21.22 6.35 1.60
N ARG A 66 21.48 5.42 2.53
CA ARG A 66 22.13 5.71 3.83
C ARG A 66 23.65 5.84 3.70
N VAL A 67 24.24 5.16 2.72
CA VAL A 67 25.65 5.24 2.35
C VAL A 67 25.76 5.50 0.85
N PRO A 68 26.48 6.56 0.41
CA PRO A 68 26.71 6.78 -1.02
C PRO A 68 27.47 5.62 -1.66
N TRP A 69 27.05 5.19 -2.86
CA TRP A 69 27.71 4.09 -3.57
C TRP A 69 29.20 4.34 -3.84
N SER A 70 29.60 5.61 -3.96
CA SER A 70 30.98 6.04 -4.18
C SER A 70 31.91 5.75 -3.01
N GLU A 71 31.37 5.56 -1.79
CA GLU A 71 32.12 5.23 -0.58
C GLU A 71 32.36 3.72 -0.42
N ILE A 72 31.67 2.90 -1.21
CA ILE A 72 31.85 1.44 -1.19
C ILE A 72 33.17 1.05 -1.88
N PRO A 73 33.96 0.12 -1.30
CA PRO A 73 35.17 -0.42 -1.92
C PRO A 73 34.91 -0.96 -3.33
N GLU A 74 35.86 -0.75 -4.26
CA GLU A 74 35.78 -1.30 -5.63
C GLU A 74 35.68 -2.84 -5.66
N SER A 75 36.16 -3.51 -4.62
CA SER A 75 36.08 -4.96 -4.46
C SER A 75 34.70 -5.46 -3.99
N HIS A 76 33.76 -4.56 -3.69
CA HIS A 76 32.42 -4.95 -3.23
C HIS A 76 31.65 -5.69 -4.32
N PRO A 77 31.14 -6.89 -4.04
CA PRO A 77 30.29 -7.61 -4.98
C PRO A 77 29.08 -6.76 -5.38
N ARG A 78 28.70 -6.77 -6.67
CA ARG A 78 27.54 -6.04 -7.18
C ARG A 78 27.57 -4.52 -6.97
N ARG A 79 28.74 -3.90 -6.76
CA ARG A 79 28.89 -2.43 -6.61
C ARG A 79 28.22 -1.63 -7.73
N ALA A 80 28.36 -2.04 -9.00
CA ALA A 80 27.73 -1.35 -10.11
C ALA A 80 26.20 -1.41 -10.03
N VAL A 81 25.65 -2.57 -9.66
CA VAL A 81 24.21 -2.79 -9.47
C VAL A 81 23.69 -1.93 -8.31
N ASP A 82 24.37 -1.96 -7.17
CA ASP A 82 23.98 -1.15 -6.01
C ASP A 82 24.09 0.35 -6.30
N ALA A 83 25.02 0.77 -7.16
CA ALA A 83 25.14 2.16 -7.59
C ALA A 83 23.95 2.62 -8.44
N VAL A 84 23.50 1.79 -9.40
CA VAL A 84 22.38 2.15 -10.30
C VAL A 84 21.02 2.04 -9.61
N VAL A 85 20.83 1.04 -8.74
CA VAL A 85 19.58 0.88 -7.95
C VAL A 85 19.51 1.91 -6.81
N GLY A 86 20.65 2.29 -6.23
CA GLY A 86 20.72 3.20 -5.09
C GLY A 86 20.74 4.69 -5.43
N GLY A 87 20.70 5.08 -6.72
CA GLY A 87 20.60 6.48 -7.14
C GLY A 87 21.37 6.82 -8.41
N VAL A 88 21.77 8.10 -8.55
CA VAL A 88 22.40 8.61 -9.77
C VAL A 88 23.82 8.05 -9.94
N ALA A 89 23.94 7.01 -10.76
CA ALA A 89 25.21 6.44 -11.17
C ALA A 89 25.72 7.08 -12.49
N PRO A 90 27.04 7.25 -12.67
CA PRO A 90 27.62 7.58 -13.96
C PRO A 90 27.23 6.56 -15.04
N LEU A 91 27.08 7.01 -16.28
CA LEU A 91 26.69 6.17 -17.42
C LEU A 91 27.55 4.89 -17.57
N ALA A 92 28.84 4.96 -17.19
CA ALA A 92 29.73 3.80 -17.23
C ALA A 92 29.27 2.65 -16.30
N LEU A 93 28.72 2.95 -15.12
CA LEU A 93 28.21 1.94 -14.19
C LEU A 93 26.88 1.36 -14.65
N TRP A 94 26.04 2.17 -15.32
CA TRP A 94 24.85 1.66 -16.00
C TRP A 94 25.20 0.62 -17.05
N TRP A 95 26.24 0.87 -17.85
CA TRP A 95 26.71 -0.12 -18.82
C TRP A 95 27.33 -1.36 -18.18
N ASP A 96 28.10 -1.19 -17.11
CA ASP A 96 28.66 -2.32 -16.35
C ASP A 96 27.55 -3.25 -15.84
N ALA A 97 26.55 -2.68 -15.14
CA ALA A 97 25.40 -3.43 -14.64
C ALA A 97 24.52 -4.01 -15.77
N ALA A 98 24.31 -3.28 -16.87
CA ALA A 98 23.55 -3.74 -18.03
C ALA A 98 24.24 -4.86 -18.83
N THR A 99 25.51 -5.16 -18.55
CA THR A 99 26.25 -6.27 -19.17
C THR A 99 26.56 -7.40 -18.19
N ASP A 100 25.97 -7.36 -16.99
CA ASP A 100 26.15 -8.38 -15.98
C ASP A 100 25.77 -9.77 -16.54
N PRO A 101 26.57 -10.82 -16.28
CA PRO A 101 26.27 -12.17 -16.75
C PRO A 101 24.91 -12.69 -16.25
N ASP A 102 24.43 -12.22 -15.11
CA ASP A 102 23.15 -12.59 -14.53
C ASP A 102 22.00 -11.80 -15.17
N ALA A 103 21.04 -12.52 -15.75
CA ALA A 103 19.87 -11.90 -16.38
C ALA A 103 18.95 -11.22 -15.35
N GLU A 104 18.92 -11.71 -14.10
CA GLU A 104 18.14 -11.07 -13.04
C GLU A 104 18.70 -9.69 -12.72
N VAL A 105 20.02 -9.54 -12.69
CA VAL A 105 20.68 -8.24 -12.50
C VAL A 105 20.36 -7.30 -13.66
N ARG A 106 20.47 -7.75 -14.91
CA ARG A 106 20.11 -6.90 -16.07
C ARG A 106 18.64 -6.50 -16.08
N GLN A 107 17.76 -7.37 -15.55
CA GLN A 107 16.34 -7.05 -15.37
C GLN A 107 16.11 -6.02 -14.26
N GLU A 108 16.86 -6.07 -13.15
CA GLU A 108 16.87 -5.00 -12.13
C GLU A 108 17.24 -3.66 -12.78
N VAL A 109 18.31 -3.61 -13.57
CA VAL A 109 18.74 -2.38 -14.28
C VAL A 109 17.65 -1.83 -15.20
N ALA A 110 16.94 -2.70 -15.92
CA ALA A 110 15.84 -2.29 -16.81
C ALA A 110 14.61 -1.76 -16.05
N HIS A 111 14.44 -2.12 -14.78
CA HIS A 111 13.33 -1.68 -13.92
C HIS A 111 13.53 -0.26 -13.38
N GLU A 112 14.77 0.21 -13.30
CA GLU A 112 15.09 1.51 -12.72
C GLU A 112 14.58 2.66 -13.60
N LEU A 113 13.67 3.47 -13.07
CA LEU A 113 12.97 4.53 -13.81
C LEU A 113 13.91 5.64 -14.34
N ASP A 114 15.07 5.83 -13.69
CA ASP A 114 16.10 6.78 -14.11
C ASP A 114 17.13 6.18 -15.08
N ALA A 115 16.94 4.92 -15.51
CA ALA A 115 17.80 4.28 -16.50
C ALA A 115 17.91 5.15 -17.77
N PRO A 116 19.15 5.43 -18.24
CA PRO A 116 19.37 6.20 -19.44
C PRO A 116 18.73 5.55 -20.68
N THR A 117 18.13 6.36 -21.56
CA THR A 117 17.49 5.90 -22.80
C THR A 117 18.38 4.98 -23.64
N GLU A 118 19.68 5.27 -23.72
CA GLU A 118 20.63 4.45 -24.48
C GLU A 118 20.81 3.04 -23.89
N VAL A 119 20.77 2.92 -22.56
CA VAL A 119 20.90 1.66 -21.83
C VAL A 119 19.62 0.84 -21.97
N VAL A 120 18.45 1.47 -21.78
CA VAL A 120 17.13 0.84 -22.00
C VAL A 120 17.00 0.33 -23.44
N ALA A 121 17.42 1.13 -24.42
CA ALA A 121 17.41 0.74 -25.84
C ALA A 121 18.32 -0.48 -26.13
N ALA A 122 19.45 -0.61 -25.43
CA ALA A 122 20.30 -1.79 -25.54
C ALA A 122 19.67 -3.02 -24.87
N LEU A 123 19.09 -2.86 -23.68
CA LEU A 123 18.39 -3.94 -22.95
C LEU A 123 17.14 -4.44 -23.71
N ALA A 124 16.53 -3.62 -24.56
CA ALA A 124 15.47 -4.04 -25.48
C ALA A 124 15.94 -5.08 -26.53
N HIS A 125 17.24 -5.32 -26.66
CA HIS A 125 17.85 -6.33 -27.53
C HIS A 125 18.51 -7.48 -26.74
N ASP A 126 18.23 -7.58 -25.43
CA ASP A 126 18.81 -8.61 -24.57
C ASP A 126 18.44 -10.04 -25.03
N PRO A 127 19.33 -11.03 -24.87
CA PRO A 127 19.00 -12.42 -25.17
C PRO A 127 17.85 -12.99 -24.31
N ASP A 128 17.67 -12.48 -23.08
CA ASP A 128 16.62 -12.89 -22.16
C ASP A 128 15.31 -12.11 -22.41
N PRO A 129 14.20 -12.79 -22.76
CA PRO A 129 12.91 -12.13 -22.99
C PRO A 129 12.35 -11.37 -21.79
N ARG A 130 12.74 -11.68 -20.55
CA ARG A 130 12.28 -10.97 -19.35
C ARG A 130 12.94 -9.59 -19.26
N VAL A 131 14.24 -9.51 -19.51
CA VAL A 131 14.97 -8.24 -19.60
C VAL A 131 14.38 -7.37 -20.71
N VAL A 132 14.16 -7.97 -21.90
CA VAL A 132 13.51 -7.27 -23.02
C VAL A 132 12.10 -6.79 -22.66
N ALA A 133 11.31 -7.59 -21.94
CA ALA A 133 9.96 -7.19 -21.56
C ALA A 133 9.98 -6.02 -20.58
N THR A 134 10.87 -6.04 -19.58
CA THR A 134 11.04 -4.91 -18.66
C THR A 134 11.46 -3.64 -19.41
N ALA A 135 12.44 -3.72 -20.30
CA ALA A 135 12.84 -2.59 -21.14
C ALA A 135 11.70 -2.12 -22.07
N ALA A 136 10.89 -3.04 -22.59
CA ALA A 136 9.75 -2.74 -23.47
C ALA A 136 8.63 -1.97 -22.76
N GLY A 137 8.44 -2.18 -21.46
CA GLY A 137 7.48 -1.42 -20.64
C GLY A 137 8.02 -0.09 -20.12
N HIS A 138 9.31 0.20 -20.33
CA HIS A 138 9.96 1.36 -19.74
C HIS A 138 9.54 2.68 -20.40
N PRO A 139 9.26 3.76 -19.64
CA PRO A 139 8.84 5.05 -20.19
C PRO A 139 9.89 5.69 -21.11
N HIS A 140 11.19 5.48 -20.82
CA HIS A 140 12.30 6.02 -21.63
C HIS A 140 12.63 5.19 -22.87
N LEU A 141 11.90 4.11 -23.18
CA LEU A 141 12.14 3.34 -24.39
C LEU A 141 11.85 4.19 -25.64
N PRO A 142 12.77 4.27 -26.61
CA PRO A 142 12.50 4.92 -27.89
C PRO A 142 11.30 4.30 -28.62
N GLN A 143 10.30 5.11 -28.98
CA GLN A 143 9.05 4.64 -29.58
C GLN A 143 9.25 3.92 -30.91
N GLU A 144 10.36 4.19 -31.61
CA GLU A 144 10.75 3.55 -32.87
C GLU A 144 10.99 2.04 -32.71
N LEU A 145 11.28 1.56 -31.50
CA LEU A 145 11.52 0.15 -31.20
C LEU A 145 10.22 -0.64 -30.96
N LEU A 146 9.14 0.02 -30.54
CA LEU A 146 7.88 -0.61 -30.15
C LEU A 146 7.23 -1.44 -31.27
N PRO A 147 7.19 -1.01 -32.56
CA PRO A 147 6.65 -1.85 -33.64
C PRO A 147 7.41 -3.17 -33.83
N GLY A 148 8.72 -3.18 -33.58
CA GLY A 148 9.56 -4.39 -33.62
C GLY A 148 9.26 -5.31 -32.44
N LEU A 149 9.18 -4.74 -31.23
CA LEU A 149 8.89 -5.46 -29.99
C LEU A 149 7.45 -6.02 -29.96
N ALA A 150 6.48 -5.33 -30.57
CA ALA A 150 5.12 -5.83 -30.75
C ALA A 150 5.04 -7.14 -31.57
N ARG A 151 6.09 -7.42 -32.35
CA ARG A 151 6.24 -8.65 -33.16
C ARG A 151 7.23 -9.64 -32.53
N HIS A 152 7.75 -9.34 -31.34
CA HIS A 152 8.78 -10.13 -30.68
C HIS A 152 8.32 -11.59 -30.47
N PRO A 153 9.20 -12.61 -30.57
CA PRO A 153 8.83 -14.02 -30.38
C PRO A 153 8.13 -14.37 -29.05
N SER A 154 8.34 -13.57 -28.00
CA SER A 154 7.79 -13.78 -26.65
C SER A 154 6.53 -12.97 -26.43
N THR A 155 5.46 -13.62 -25.92
CA THR A 155 4.21 -12.93 -25.54
C THR A 155 4.40 -11.96 -24.38
N VAL A 156 5.34 -12.23 -23.46
CA VAL A 156 5.61 -11.35 -22.31
C VAL A 156 6.17 -9.99 -22.77
N VAL A 157 6.98 -9.98 -23.84
CA VAL A 157 7.48 -8.73 -24.42
C VAL A 157 6.35 -7.96 -25.10
N ARG A 158 5.46 -8.65 -25.82
CA ARG A 158 4.32 -8.00 -26.48
C ARG A 158 3.31 -7.42 -25.48
N GLU A 159 3.14 -8.11 -24.35
CA GLU A 159 2.31 -7.66 -23.23
C GLU A 159 2.90 -6.37 -22.66
N ALA A 160 4.20 -6.35 -22.38
CA ALA A 160 4.88 -5.13 -21.92
C ALA A 160 4.82 -3.97 -22.93
N VAL A 161 4.85 -4.23 -24.24
CA VAL A 161 4.61 -3.20 -25.26
C VAL A 161 3.18 -2.66 -25.19
N ALA A 162 2.20 -3.50 -24.88
CA ALA A 162 0.81 -3.08 -24.75
C ALA A 162 0.55 -2.28 -23.47
N ASP A 163 1.30 -2.56 -22.40
CA ASP A 163 1.28 -1.82 -21.13
C ASP A 163 2.12 -0.53 -21.17
N ASN A 164 2.96 -0.34 -22.18
CA ASN A 164 3.80 0.86 -22.30
C ASN A 164 2.92 2.09 -22.60
N GLU A 165 2.91 3.07 -21.70
CA GLU A 165 2.12 4.31 -21.82
C GLU A 165 2.41 5.12 -23.11
N ASN A 166 3.61 4.96 -23.66
CA ASN A 166 4.06 5.60 -24.89
C ASN A 166 3.77 4.77 -26.16
N ALA A 167 3.03 3.65 -26.05
CA ALA A 167 2.69 2.80 -27.17
C ALA A 167 1.78 3.52 -28.19
N PRO A 168 2.20 3.62 -29.47
CA PRO A 168 1.38 4.27 -30.49
C PRO A 168 0.09 3.48 -30.76
N ALA A 169 -1.02 4.20 -30.96
CA ALA A 169 -2.33 3.60 -31.27
C ALA A 169 -2.31 2.55 -32.41
N PRO A 170 -1.56 2.74 -33.52
CA PRO A 170 -1.47 1.71 -34.56
C PRO A 170 -0.81 0.40 -34.10
N VAL A 171 0.16 0.49 -33.19
CA VAL A 171 0.84 -0.69 -32.62
C VAL A 171 -0.12 -1.45 -31.73
N LEU A 172 -0.82 -0.74 -30.84
CA LEU A 172 -1.82 -1.33 -29.94
C LEU A 172 -3.00 -1.94 -30.70
N ALA A 173 -3.49 -1.26 -31.74
CA ALA A 173 -4.55 -1.79 -32.60
C ALA A 173 -4.12 -3.09 -33.30
N ALA A 174 -2.86 -3.20 -33.73
CA ALA A 174 -2.32 -4.43 -34.31
C ALA A 174 -2.20 -5.56 -33.27
N LEU A 175 -1.78 -5.25 -32.04
CA LEU A 175 -1.74 -6.22 -30.94
C LEU A 175 -3.15 -6.73 -30.60
N LEU A 176 -4.16 -5.85 -30.62
CA LEU A 176 -5.55 -6.19 -30.37
C LEU A 176 -6.16 -7.06 -31.48
N ALA A 177 -6.04 -6.63 -32.74
CA ALA A 177 -6.67 -7.30 -33.89
C ALA A 177 -6.07 -8.69 -34.15
N ASP A 178 -4.74 -8.79 -34.17
CA ASP A 178 -4.03 -9.96 -34.70
C ASP A 178 -3.33 -10.80 -33.60
N GLY A 179 -3.55 -10.48 -32.32
CA GLY A 179 -2.88 -11.18 -31.21
C GLY A 179 -1.35 -11.14 -31.30
N GLY A 180 -0.82 -10.11 -31.98
CA GLY A 180 0.59 -9.89 -32.21
C GLY A 180 1.25 -10.80 -33.25
N HIS A 181 0.63 -11.06 -34.41
CA HIS A 181 1.34 -11.76 -35.50
C HIS A 181 2.78 -11.21 -35.72
N PRO A 182 3.80 -12.08 -35.84
CA PRO A 182 3.75 -13.54 -36.06
C PRO A 182 3.36 -14.35 -34.82
N ALA A 183 2.97 -15.62 -35.01
CA ALA A 183 2.67 -16.50 -33.87
C ALA A 183 3.88 -16.57 -32.91
N PRO A 184 3.68 -16.47 -31.59
CA PRO A 184 4.78 -16.48 -30.63
C PRO A 184 5.55 -17.80 -30.72
N THR A 185 6.88 -17.70 -30.79
CA THR A 185 7.81 -18.85 -30.85
C THR A 185 8.64 -19.01 -29.58
N ARG A 186 8.48 -18.10 -28.62
CA ARG A 186 8.99 -18.19 -27.24
C ARG A 186 7.83 -18.00 -26.26
N CYS A 187 7.82 -18.74 -25.17
CA CYS A 187 6.86 -18.63 -24.08
C CYS A 187 7.61 -18.37 -22.77
N GLY A 188 7.09 -17.48 -21.92
CA GLY A 188 7.71 -17.11 -20.64
C GLY A 188 7.79 -18.25 -19.63
N ALA A 189 7.02 -19.32 -19.82
CA ALA A 189 7.01 -20.51 -18.97
C ALA A 189 7.93 -21.66 -19.45
N CYS A 190 8.09 -21.86 -20.77
CA CYS A 190 8.86 -23.01 -21.30
C CYS A 190 10.09 -22.63 -22.15
N HIS A 191 10.35 -21.34 -22.38
CA HIS A 191 11.48 -20.76 -23.14
C HIS A 191 11.63 -21.19 -24.62
N ARG A 192 11.06 -22.32 -25.05
CA ARG A 192 10.93 -22.77 -26.46
C ARG A 192 9.52 -23.27 -26.76
N ARG A 193 9.02 -22.99 -27.97
CA ARG A 193 7.72 -23.46 -28.44
C ARG A 193 7.68 -24.99 -28.58
N GLU A 194 7.26 -25.68 -27.54
CA GLU A 194 6.69 -27.02 -27.68
C GLU A 194 5.24 -26.90 -28.12
N ALA A 195 4.82 -27.64 -29.15
CA ALA A 195 3.49 -27.54 -29.76
C ALA A 195 2.33 -27.82 -28.77
N ALA A 196 2.64 -28.42 -27.61
CA ALA A 196 1.68 -28.78 -26.56
C ALA A 196 1.61 -27.78 -25.39
N CYS A 197 2.36 -26.66 -25.41
CA CYS A 197 2.34 -25.71 -24.29
C CYS A 197 1.04 -24.89 -24.25
N LEU A 198 0.29 -25.05 -23.14
CA LEU A 198 -0.99 -24.39 -22.88
C LEU A 198 -0.89 -22.86 -22.68
N ASP A 199 0.29 -22.35 -22.32
CA ASP A 199 0.49 -20.94 -22.00
C ASP A 199 0.60 -20.04 -23.26
N HIS A 200 0.70 -20.60 -24.47
CA HIS A 200 0.70 -19.78 -25.70
C HIS A 200 -0.63 -19.05 -25.91
N ALA A 201 -1.75 -19.75 -25.76
CA ALA A 201 -3.08 -19.16 -25.94
C ALA A 201 -3.37 -18.14 -24.82
N ALA A 202 -2.98 -18.48 -23.58
CA ALA A 202 -3.09 -17.58 -22.43
C ALA A 202 -2.22 -16.32 -22.60
N GLY A 203 -1.00 -16.45 -23.11
CA GLY A 203 -0.10 -15.32 -23.39
C GLY A 203 -0.63 -14.38 -24.46
N VAL A 204 -1.08 -14.89 -25.62
CA VAL A 204 -1.69 -14.05 -26.69
C VAL A 204 -2.92 -13.30 -26.19
N ARG A 205 -3.71 -13.97 -25.34
CA ARG A 205 -4.88 -13.39 -24.69
C ARG A 205 -4.50 -12.25 -23.74
N ARG A 206 -3.46 -12.39 -22.91
CA ARG A 206 -2.94 -11.29 -22.06
C ARG A 206 -2.50 -10.07 -22.88
N VAL A 207 -1.81 -10.30 -24.00
CA VAL A 207 -1.43 -9.21 -24.92
C VAL A 207 -2.64 -8.43 -25.42
N ARG A 208 -3.71 -9.13 -25.83
CA ARG A 208 -4.94 -8.49 -26.31
C ARG A 208 -5.63 -7.68 -25.21
N LEU A 209 -5.58 -8.15 -23.96
CA LEU A 209 -6.14 -7.42 -22.82
C LEU A 209 -5.47 -6.10 -22.55
N ALA A 210 -4.13 -6.16 -22.41
CA ALA A 210 -3.32 -4.99 -22.14
C ALA A 210 -3.61 -3.93 -23.20
N ALA A 211 -3.66 -4.35 -24.47
CA ALA A 211 -4.04 -3.46 -25.56
C ALA A 211 -5.48 -2.91 -25.45
N ALA A 212 -6.47 -3.76 -25.14
CA ALA A 212 -7.87 -3.32 -25.01
C ALA A 212 -8.09 -2.30 -23.89
N ALA A 213 -7.41 -2.49 -22.76
CA ALA A 213 -7.43 -1.58 -21.62
C ALA A 213 -6.72 -0.25 -21.91
N HIS A 214 -5.76 -0.23 -22.84
CA HIS A 214 -4.93 0.93 -23.10
C HIS A 214 -5.75 2.11 -23.68
N PRO A 215 -5.70 3.31 -23.07
CA PRO A 215 -6.53 4.45 -23.45
C PRO A 215 -6.27 4.96 -24.88
N ALA A 216 -5.06 4.74 -25.41
CA ALA A 216 -4.73 5.11 -26.79
C ALA A 216 -5.37 4.22 -27.88
N VAL A 217 -5.96 3.06 -27.53
CA VAL A 217 -6.67 2.23 -28.52
C VAL A 217 -8.01 2.86 -28.88
N PRO A 218 -8.35 3.05 -30.18
CA PRO A 218 -9.66 3.54 -30.57
C PRO A 218 -10.78 2.58 -30.15
N THR A 219 -11.84 3.11 -29.56
CA THR A 219 -12.98 2.33 -29.05
C THR A 219 -13.67 1.48 -30.11
N ALA A 220 -13.63 1.89 -31.38
CA ALA A 220 -14.14 1.11 -32.51
C ALA A 220 -13.53 -0.32 -32.61
N GLY A 221 -12.28 -0.50 -32.15
CA GLY A 221 -11.62 -1.81 -32.11
C GLY A 221 -12.16 -2.76 -31.02
N LEU A 222 -12.91 -2.24 -30.05
CA LEU A 222 -13.42 -3.00 -28.89
C LEU A 222 -14.76 -3.69 -29.17
N ALA A 223 -15.43 -3.37 -30.28
CA ALA A 223 -16.76 -3.88 -30.62
C ALA A 223 -16.86 -5.41 -30.55
N ALA A 224 -15.82 -6.11 -31.03
CA ALA A 224 -15.77 -7.57 -31.07
C ALA A 224 -15.59 -8.22 -29.68
N PHE A 225 -15.23 -7.44 -28.66
CA PHE A 225 -14.94 -7.91 -27.31
C PHE A 225 -16.09 -7.65 -26.33
N LEU A 226 -17.14 -6.92 -26.71
CA LEU A 226 -18.28 -6.61 -25.83
C LEU A 226 -19.01 -7.86 -25.32
N ASP A 227 -19.12 -8.88 -26.18
CA ASP A 227 -19.76 -10.16 -25.86
C ASP A 227 -18.71 -11.28 -25.67
N ALA A 228 -17.47 -10.93 -25.34
CA ALA A 228 -16.43 -11.94 -25.11
C ALA A 228 -16.88 -12.90 -23.99
N PRO A 229 -16.76 -14.23 -24.17
CA PRO A 229 -17.26 -15.19 -23.20
C PRO A 229 -16.53 -15.08 -21.86
N GLU A 230 -15.32 -14.54 -21.88
CA GLU A 230 -14.56 -14.34 -20.67
C GLU A 230 -14.73 -12.94 -20.08
N VAL A 231 -15.31 -12.91 -18.88
CA VAL A 231 -15.62 -11.72 -18.08
C VAL A 231 -14.47 -10.73 -17.97
N TRP A 232 -13.25 -11.21 -17.65
CA TRP A 232 -12.09 -10.34 -17.46
C TRP A 232 -11.64 -9.63 -18.76
N THR A 233 -11.99 -10.16 -19.95
CA THR A 233 -11.77 -9.46 -21.23
C THR A 233 -12.55 -8.17 -21.28
N VAL A 234 -13.81 -8.26 -20.88
CA VAL A 234 -14.76 -7.17 -20.94
C VAL A 234 -14.47 -6.13 -19.87
N THR A 235 -14.20 -6.58 -18.63
CA THR A 235 -13.88 -5.68 -17.52
C THR A 235 -12.60 -4.88 -17.76
N ALA A 236 -11.64 -5.41 -18.53
CA ALA A 236 -10.37 -4.73 -18.82
C ALA A 236 -10.55 -3.37 -19.51
N PHE A 237 -11.58 -3.20 -20.34
CA PHE A 237 -11.86 -1.93 -21.02
C PHE A 237 -13.16 -1.26 -20.58
N ALA A 238 -14.05 -1.96 -19.86
CA ALA A 238 -15.35 -1.40 -19.42
C ALA A 238 -15.21 -0.18 -18.48
N ALA A 239 -14.07 -0.02 -17.81
CA ALA A 239 -13.78 1.13 -16.96
C ALA A 239 -13.37 2.39 -17.74
N ARG A 240 -13.15 2.29 -19.06
CA ARG A 240 -12.76 3.42 -19.89
C ARG A 240 -13.88 4.46 -19.97
N THR A 241 -13.52 5.72 -19.81
CA THR A 241 -14.45 6.86 -19.82
C THR A 241 -14.74 7.40 -21.23
N ASP A 242 -14.07 6.87 -22.26
CA ASP A 242 -14.25 7.27 -23.66
C ASP A 242 -15.13 6.29 -24.47
N LEU A 243 -15.71 5.29 -23.81
CA LEU A 243 -16.61 4.33 -24.45
C LEU A 243 -17.89 5.03 -24.97
N PRO A 244 -18.36 4.71 -26.18
CA PRO A 244 -19.67 5.19 -26.65
C PRO A 244 -20.81 4.71 -25.76
N ASP A 245 -21.87 5.52 -25.61
CA ASP A 245 -23.06 5.17 -24.81
C ASP A 245 -23.64 3.80 -25.18
N GLY A 246 -23.75 3.49 -26.47
CA GLY A 246 -24.27 2.20 -26.93
C GLY A 246 -23.43 1.00 -26.50
N TYR A 247 -22.13 1.19 -26.20
CA TYR A 247 -21.30 0.13 -25.63
C TYR A 247 -21.60 -0.01 -24.13
N LEU A 248 -21.71 1.10 -23.40
CA LEU A 248 -22.08 1.08 -21.98
C LEU A 248 -23.46 0.46 -21.76
N GLU A 249 -24.44 0.77 -22.62
CA GLU A 249 -25.77 0.14 -22.63
C GLU A 249 -25.67 -1.38 -22.78
N ARG A 250 -24.89 -1.84 -23.77
CA ARG A 250 -24.69 -3.27 -24.02
C ARG A 250 -24.01 -3.97 -22.83
N LEU A 251 -23.01 -3.32 -22.24
CA LEU A 251 -22.27 -3.85 -21.09
C LEU A 251 -23.10 -3.84 -19.79
N ALA A 252 -24.01 -2.89 -19.64
CA ALA A 252 -24.96 -2.85 -18.52
C ALA A 252 -25.97 -3.99 -18.56
N GLU A 253 -26.19 -4.63 -19.72
CA GLU A 253 -27.04 -5.82 -19.88
C GLU A 253 -26.24 -7.14 -19.85
N HIS A 254 -24.92 -7.07 -19.64
CA HIS A 254 -24.05 -8.23 -19.74
C HIS A 254 -24.43 -9.32 -18.70
N PRO A 255 -24.41 -10.62 -19.06
CA PRO A 255 -24.84 -11.70 -18.15
C PRO A 255 -24.02 -11.78 -16.86
N ALA A 256 -22.72 -11.48 -16.91
CA ALA A 256 -21.84 -11.47 -15.75
C ALA A 256 -22.01 -10.19 -14.91
N ALA A 257 -22.27 -10.36 -13.62
CA ALA A 257 -22.43 -9.26 -12.67
C ALA A 257 -21.16 -8.41 -12.53
N ASP A 258 -19.97 -9.02 -12.65
CA ASP A 258 -18.69 -8.31 -12.55
C ASP A 258 -18.55 -7.23 -13.65
N VAL A 259 -18.98 -7.52 -14.88
CA VAL A 259 -18.99 -6.53 -15.97
C VAL A 259 -19.93 -5.39 -15.63
N ARG A 260 -21.16 -5.70 -15.20
CA ARG A 260 -22.15 -4.69 -14.84
C ARG A 260 -21.71 -3.83 -13.65
N ALA A 261 -20.95 -4.40 -12.70
CA ALA A 261 -20.38 -3.67 -11.57
C ALA A 261 -19.29 -2.69 -12.02
N VAL A 262 -18.41 -3.09 -12.94
CA VAL A 262 -17.40 -2.19 -13.52
C VAL A 262 -18.06 -1.04 -14.28
N VAL A 263 -19.12 -1.32 -15.05
CA VAL A 263 -19.93 -0.28 -15.69
C VAL A 263 -20.56 0.63 -14.62
N ALA A 264 -21.20 0.08 -13.60
CA ALA A 264 -21.82 0.87 -12.53
C ALA A 264 -20.84 1.84 -11.83
N ALA A 265 -19.58 1.45 -11.65
CA ALA A 265 -18.54 2.30 -11.08
C ALA A 265 -17.92 3.32 -12.06
N ASN A 266 -18.15 3.18 -13.38
CA ASN A 266 -17.52 4.01 -14.40
C ASN A 266 -18.09 5.46 -14.35
N PRO A 267 -17.25 6.50 -14.15
CA PRO A 267 -17.68 7.90 -14.04
C PRO A 267 -18.39 8.46 -15.27
N ALA A 268 -18.20 7.84 -16.44
CA ALA A 268 -18.82 8.27 -17.69
C ALA A 268 -20.20 7.65 -17.93
N VAL A 269 -20.70 6.79 -17.04
CA VAL A 269 -22.01 6.15 -17.24
C VAL A 269 -23.16 7.16 -17.15
N PRO A 270 -24.04 7.21 -18.17
CA PRO A 270 -25.23 8.05 -18.13
C PRO A 270 -26.15 7.73 -16.95
N GLU A 271 -26.74 8.76 -16.34
CA GLU A 271 -27.67 8.62 -15.21
C GLU A 271 -28.80 7.60 -15.45
N PRO A 272 -29.45 7.51 -16.64
CA PRO A 272 -30.47 6.49 -16.88
C PRO A 272 -29.98 5.05 -16.66
N LEU A 273 -28.72 4.76 -17.02
CA LEU A 273 -28.12 3.45 -16.77
C LEU A 273 -27.82 3.24 -15.29
N LEU A 274 -27.35 4.26 -14.56
CA LEU A 274 -27.18 4.16 -13.10
C LEU A 274 -28.50 3.82 -12.40
N ARG A 275 -29.62 4.40 -12.84
CA ARG A 275 -30.95 4.08 -12.28
C ARG A 275 -31.36 2.63 -12.55
N THR A 276 -31.06 2.10 -13.74
CA THR A 276 -31.26 0.68 -14.05
C THR A 276 -30.39 -0.20 -13.15
N LEU A 277 -29.08 0.07 -13.09
CA LEU A 277 -28.10 -0.71 -12.33
C LEU A 277 -28.32 -0.65 -10.81
N ALA A 278 -28.93 0.42 -10.29
CA ALA A 278 -29.31 0.50 -8.87
C ALA A 278 -30.36 -0.55 -8.45
N THR A 279 -31.10 -1.10 -9.43
CA THR A 279 -32.08 -2.17 -9.24
C THR A 279 -31.57 -3.54 -9.68
N ASP A 280 -30.28 -3.64 -10.01
CA ASP A 280 -29.66 -4.89 -10.46
C ASP A 280 -29.85 -6.01 -9.42
N PRO A 281 -30.07 -7.28 -9.83
CA PRO A 281 -30.18 -8.39 -8.89
C PRO A 281 -28.92 -8.62 -8.03
N ALA A 282 -27.72 -8.30 -8.53
CA ALA A 282 -26.47 -8.49 -7.80
C ALA A 282 -26.18 -7.33 -6.84
N ALA A 283 -25.92 -7.64 -5.57
CA ALA A 283 -25.58 -6.63 -4.55
C ALA A 283 -24.31 -5.86 -4.87
N ASP A 284 -23.34 -6.51 -5.53
CA ASP A 284 -22.07 -5.89 -5.89
C ASP A 284 -22.23 -4.81 -6.96
N VAL A 285 -23.16 -4.99 -7.90
CA VAL A 285 -23.52 -3.98 -8.90
C VAL A 285 -24.19 -2.79 -8.22
N ARG A 286 -25.15 -3.04 -7.31
CA ARG A 286 -25.82 -1.97 -6.56
C ARG A 286 -24.83 -1.16 -5.70
N ARG A 287 -23.86 -1.83 -5.08
CA ARG A 287 -22.78 -1.17 -4.32
C ARG A 287 -21.90 -0.31 -5.22
N ALA A 288 -21.50 -0.82 -6.38
CA ALA A 288 -20.73 -0.07 -7.36
C ALA A 288 -21.44 1.21 -7.84
N VAL A 289 -22.79 1.20 -7.94
CA VAL A 289 -23.57 2.43 -8.21
C VAL A 289 -23.37 3.48 -7.12
N ALA A 290 -23.34 3.08 -5.84
CA ALA A 290 -23.10 4.01 -4.73
C ALA A 290 -21.66 4.55 -4.68
N GLU A 291 -20.71 3.81 -5.24
CA GLU A 291 -19.32 4.21 -5.38
C GLU A 291 -19.08 5.13 -6.60
N ASN A 292 -20.06 5.26 -7.50
CA ASN A 292 -19.93 6.13 -8.66
C ASN A 292 -19.94 7.63 -8.25
N PRO A 293 -18.95 8.44 -8.67
CA PRO A 293 -18.89 9.87 -8.33
C PRO A 293 -20.04 10.69 -8.94
N ALA A 294 -20.68 10.20 -10.00
CA ALA A 294 -21.80 10.85 -10.68
C ALA A 294 -23.18 10.36 -10.20
N VAL A 295 -23.26 9.48 -9.18
CA VAL A 295 -24.55 8.97 -8.70
C VAL A 295 -25.46 10.10 -8.17
N PRO A 296 -26.74 10.16 -8.56
CA PRO A 296 -27.68 11.10 -7.96
C PRO A 296 -27.88 10.82 -6.46
N LEU A 297 -28.06 11.87 -5.65
CA LEU A 297 -28.17 11.72 -4.19
C LEU A 297 -29.41 10.92 -3.76
N ASP A 298 -30.53 11.07 -4.45
CA ASP A 298 -31.74 10.26 -4.22
C ASP A 298 -31.48 8.77 -4.45
N LEU A 299 -30.67 8.46 -5.47
CA LEU A 299 -30.28 7.11 -5.79
C LEU A 299 -29.30 6.54 -4.75
N LEU A 300 -28.32 7.33 -4.31
CA LEU A 300 -27.41 6.96 -3.22
C LEU A 300 -28.17 6.64 -1.93
N ILE A 301 -29.16 7.47 -1.55
CA ILE A 301 -30.02 7.23 -0.38
C ILE A 301 -30.81 5.92 -0.54
N THR A 302 -31.28 5.64 -1.76
CA THR A 302 -32.05 4.42 -2.07
C THR A 302 -31.16 3.18 -1.92
N VAL A 303 -29.95 3.20 -2.48
CA VAL A 303 -29.01 2.07 -2.35
C VAL A 303 -28.60 1.86 -0.89
N ALA A 304 -28.21 2.92 -0.18
CA ALA A 304 -27.80 2.87 1.23
C ALA A 304 -28.90 2.38 2.21
N ARG A 305 -30.16 2.35 1.76
CA ARG A 305 -31.28 1.79 2.55
C ARG A 305 -31.28 0.27 2.52
N HIS A 306 -30.86 -0.33 1.41
CA HIS A 306 -31.03 -1.76 1.13
C HIS A 306 -29.71 -2.51 1.22
N GLU A 307 -28.60 -1.84 0.93
CA GLU A 307 -27.25 -2.40 0.96
C GLU A 307 -26.44 -1.82 2.10
N ARG A 308 -25.50 -2.61 2.63
CA ARG A 308 -24.46 -2.08 3.51
C ARG A 308 -23.31 -1.56 2.64
N LEU A 309 -23.15 -0.25 2.61
CA LEU A 309 -22.00 0.41 1.98
C LEU A 309 -20.73 0.29 2.83
N PRO A 310 -19.54 0.32 2.21
CA PRO A 310 -18.26 0.29 2.92
C PRO A 310 -18.08 1.51 3.85
N ASP A 311 -17.19 1.37 4.84
CA ASP A 311 -16.84 2.42 5.81
C ASP A 311 -15.86 3.44 5.17
N GLU A 312 -16.24 4.00 4.03
CA GLU A 312 -15.51 5.06 3.31
C GLU A 312 -16.51 6.15 2.85
N PRO A 313 -16.07 7.40 2.68
CA PRO A 313 -16.95 8.43 2.12
C PRO A 313 -17.26 8.07 0.67
N ALA A 314 -18.54 7.89 0.35
CA ALA A 314 -18.96 7.70 -1.05
C ALA A 314 -18.45 8.89 -1.89
N PRO A 315 -17.85 8.68 -3.07
CA PRO A 315 -17.24 9.76 -3.86
C PRO A 315 -18.19 10.93 -4.13
N ARG A 316 -19.49 10.66 -4.29
CA ARG A 316 -20.52 11.69 -4.44
C ARG A 316 -20.75 12.55 -3.20
N VAL A 317 -20.57 12.02 -2.00
CA VAL A 317 -20.69 12.77 -0.73
C VAL A 317 -19.51 13.71 -0.53
N ALA A 318 -18.32 13.32 -0.98
CA ALA A 318 -17.14 14.17 -0.97
C ALA A 318 -17.33 15.43 -1.84
N SER A 319 -17.98 15.30 -3.00
CA SER A 319 -18.30 16.42 -3.90
C SER A 319 -19.61 17.16 -3.58
N ALA A 320 -20.35 16.74 -2.55
CA ALA A 320 -21.66 17.31 -2.24
C ALA A 320 -21.57 18.78 -1.78
N THR A 321 -22.56 19.58 -2.18
CA THR A 321 -22.69 20.97 -1.71
C THR A 321 -23.15 21.00 -0.26
N GLU A 322 -22.97 22.13 0.41
CA GLU A 322 -23.42 22.28 1.81
C GLU A 322 -24.94 22.05 1.96
N THR A 323 -25.76 22.50 1.00
CA THR A 323 -27.22 22.27 1.02
C THR A 323 -27.57 20.79 0.88
N GLU A 324 -26.80 20.07 0.05
CA GLU A 324 -26.95 18.63 -0.11
C GLU A 324 -26.57 17.88 1.16
N LEU A 325 -25.45 18.27 1.79
CA LEU A 325 -25.02 17.69 3.07
C LEU A 325 -26.08 17.86 4.17
N HIS A 326 -26.70 19.04 4.29
CA HIS A 326 -27.79 19.25 5.25
C HIS A 326 -28.98 18.30 4.99
N ALA A 327 -29.31 18.04 3.72
CA ALA A 327 -30.34 17.06 3.38
C ALA A 327 -29.92 15.62 3.74
N LEU A 328 -28.64 15.26 3.58
CA LEU A 328 -28.13 13.93 3.91
C LEU A 328 -28.06 13.68 5.42
N VAL A 329 -27.63 14.67 6.23
CA VAL A 329 -27.55 14.56 7.70
C VAL A 329 -28.95 14.45 8.34
N THR A 330 -30.01 14.93 7.66
CA THR A 330 -31.39 14.77 8.12
C THR A 330 -32.07 13.50 7.59
N SER A 331 -31.34 12.65 6.85
CA SER A 331 -31.87 11.41 6.30
C SER A 331 -32.33 10.44 7.39
N ARG A 332 -33.43 9.75 7.14
CA ARG A 332 -33.93 8.65 8.00
C ARG A 332 -33.03 7.41 7.93
N VAL A 333 -32.17 7.31 6.91
CA VAL A 333 -31.25 6.19 6.74
C VAL A 333 -29.96 6.50 7.51
N ALA A 334 -29.71 5.80 8.61
CA ALA A 334 -28.53 6.02 9.44
C ALA A 334 -27.22 5.87 8.65
N GLN A 335 -27.16 4.93 7.71
CA GLN A 335 -25.99 4.75 6.85
C GLN A 335 -25.70 5.98 5.97
N VAL A 336 -26.71 6.73 5.54
CA VAL A 336 -26.52 7.97 4.78
C VAL A 336 -25.90 9.05 5.67
N ARG A 337 -26.38 9.19 6.91
CA ARG A 337 -25.79 10.13 7.88
C ARG A 337 -24.36 9.76 8.24
N ALA A 338 -24.10 8.45 8.37
CA ALA A 338 -22.79 7.89 8.59
C ALA A 338 -21.83 8.20 7.42
N LEU A 339 -22.30 8.16 6.17
CA LEU A 339 -21.48 8.55 5.01
C LEU A 339 -21.07 10.03 5.05
N VAL A 340 -21.93 10.90 5.58
CA VAL A 340 -21.58 12.31 5.77
C VAL A 340 -20.49 12.44 6.84
N ALA A 341 -20.57 11.68 7.93
CA ALA A 341 -19.58 11.71 9.01
C ALA A 341 -18.16 11.34 8.57
N ASP A 342 -18.01 10.57 7.48
CA ASP A 342 -16.71 10.18 6.92
C ASP A 342 -16.08 11.23 6.00
N ARG A 343 -16.80 12.31 5.68
CA ARG A 343 -16.25 13.39 4.87
C ARG A 343 -15.16 14.11 5.68
N ALA A 344 -13.97 14.25 5.08
CA ALA A 344 -12.81 14.87 5.74
C ALA A 344 -13.03 16.33 6.16
N GLU A 345 -13.86 17.06 5.40
CA GLU A 345 -14.18 18.47 5.66
C GLU A 345 -15.68 18.64 5.88
N LEU A 346 -16.06 18.89 7.15
CA LEU A 346 -17.44 19.17 7.56
C LEU A 346 -17.57 20.55 8.21
N PRO A 347 -18.62 21.33 7.85
CA PRO A 347 -18.99 22.52 8.59
C PRO A 347 -19.28 22.22 10.07
N ALA A 348 -18.87 23.12 10.97
CA ALA A 348 -19.01 22.93 12.42
C ALA A 348 -20.45 22.61 12.86
N ALA A 349 -21.45 23.25 12.26
CA ALA A 349 -22.86 22.99 12.55
C ALA A 349 -23.28 21.54 12.23
N LEU A 350 -22.73 20.93 11.17
CA LEU A 350 -23.00 19.52 10.84
C LEU A 350 -22.27 18.57 11.78
N VAL A 351 -21.07 18.91 12.22
CA VAL A 351 -20.34 18.14 13.25
C VAL A 351 -21.14 18.12 14.56
N GLU A 352 -21.62 19.28 15.03
CA GLU A 352 -22.44 19.38 16.24
C GLU A 352 -23.70 18.50 16.14
N GLN A 353 -24.37 18.51 14.98
CA GLN A 353 -25.53 17.68 14.75
C GLN A 353 -25.18 16.18 14.78
N LEU A 354 -24.11 15.75 14.10
CA LEU A 354 -23.68 14.35 14.01
C LEU A 354 -23.15 13.80 15.34
N VAL A 355 -22.53 14.64 16.19
CA VAL A 355 -22.09 14.26 17.54
C VAL A 355 -23.27 13.85 18.42
N THR A 356 -24.44 14.44 18.19
CA THR A 356 -25.68 14.10 18.91
C THR A 356 -26.51 13.00 18.25
N ASP A 357 -26.01 12.37 17.17
CA ASP A 357 -26.75 11.34 16.45
C ASP A 357 -27.02 10.12 17.35
N PRO A 358 -28.26 9.61 17.41
CA PRO A 358 -28.59 8.47 18.25
C PRO A 358 -28.01 7.14 17.73
N ASP A 359 -27.63 7.06 16.45
CA ASP A 359 -27.16 5.81 15.85
C ASP A 359 -25.67 5.55 16.16
N PRO A 360 -25.32 4.40 16.76
CA PRO A 360 -23.94 4.09 17.12
C PRO A 360 -23.02 3.91 15.90
N GLY A 361 -23.57 3.60 14.72
CA GLY A 361 -22.82 3.52 13.47
C GLY A 361 -22.38 4.89 12.97
N VAL A 362 -23.23 5.91 13.12
CA VAL A 362 -22.89 7.32 12.86
C VAL A 362 -21.88 7.81 13.88
N ALA A 363 -22.14 7.56 15.18
CA ALA A 363 -21.26 7.95 16.28
C ALA A 363 -19.84 7.38 16.13
N ARG A 364 -19.71 6.11 15.72
CA ARG A 364 -18.42 5.46 15.46
C ARG A 364 -17.63 6.18 14.37
N ARG A 365 -18.29 6.64 13.29
CA ARG A 365 -17.64 7.31 12.16
C ARG A 365 -17.21 8.73 12.53
N ILE A 366 -18.12 9.51 13.11
CA ILE A 366 -17.82 10.89 13.50
C ILE A 366 -16.75 10.96 14.62
N ALA A 367 -16.64 9.96 15.49
CA ALA A 367 -15.60 9.89 16.52
C ALA A 367 -14.17 9.84 15.97
N ALA A 368 -13.98 9.39 14.73
CA ALA A 368 -12.67 9.40 14.07
C ALA A 368 -12.36 10.74 13.38
N HIS A 369 -13.33 11.65 13.29
CA HIS A 369 -13.20 12.88 12.51
C HIS A 369 -12.36 13.94 13.24
N PRO A 370 -11.30 14.50 12.61
CA PRO A 370 -10.29 15.32 13.28
C PRO A 370 -10.79 16.67 13.84
N ALA A 371 -11.97 17.13 13.40
CA ALA A 371 -12.58 18.36 13.90
C ALA A 371 -13.26 18.21 15.28
N LEU A 372 -13.32 17.00 15.86
CA LEU A 372 -13.94 16.81 17.18
C LEU A 372 -13.07 17.39 18.29
N THR A 373 -13.73 18.07 19.21
CA THR A 373 -13.11 18.47 20.48
C THR A 373 -12.97 17.26 21.42
N PRO A 374 -12.00 17.25 22.35
CA PRO A 374 -11.87 16.21 23.37
C PRO A 374 -13.15 16.00 24.19
N GLU A 375 -13.89 17.07 24.46
CA GLU A 375 -15.15 17.04 25.20
C GLU A 375 -16.25 16.32 24.41
N GLN A 376 -16.41 16.63 23.12
CA GLN A 376 -17.36 15.94 22.23
C GLN A 376 -17.02 14.46 22.07
N LEU A 377 -15.72 14.12 22.00
CA LEU A 377 -15.28 12.73 21.91
C LEU A 377 -15.61 11.96 23.20
N ALA A 378 -15.40 12.58 24.36
CA ALA A 378 -15.78 11.99 25.65
C ALA A 378 -17.30 11.78 25.76
N GLU A 379 -18.10 12.75 25.30
CA GLU A 379 -19.57 12.65 25.26
C GLU A 379 -20.04 11.47 24.38
N LEU A 380 -19.42 11.27 23.21
CA LEU A 380 -19.71 10.13 22.33
C LEU A 380 -19.39 8.79 23.00
N VAL A 381 -18.25 8.69 23.67
CA VAL A 381 -17.83 7.49 24.39
C VAL A 381 -18.76 7.20 25.57
N GLU A 382 -19.17 8.21 26.32
CA GLU A 382 -20.12 8.09 27.43
C GLU A 382 -21.50 7.61 26.94
N ARG A 383 -21.99 8.18 25.83
CA ARG A 383 -23.32 7.87 25.28
C ARG A 383 -23.40 6.48 24.65
N HIS A 384 -22.41 6.13 23.82
CA HIS A 384 -22.49 4.93 22.96
C HIS A 384 -21.63 3.77 23.46
N GLY A 385 -20.58 4.03 24.24
CA GLY A 385 -19.74 3.00 24.83
C GLY A 385 -18.89 2.22 23.81
N PRO A 386 -18.80 0.88 23.92
CA PRO A 386 -17.85 0.05 23.18
C PRO A 386 -17.80 0.22 21.65
N PRO A 387 -18.91 0.46 20.93
CA PRO A 387 -18.89 0.70 19.48
C PRO A 387 -18.00 1.88 19.04
N VAL A 388 -17.77 2.85 19.92
CA VAL A 388 -17.01 4.08 19.63
C VAL A 388 -15.55 3.99 20.10
N PHE A 389 -15.23 3.07 21.03
CA PHE A 389 -13.89 2.99 21.63
C PHE A 389 -12.76 2.92 20.61
N SER A 390 -12.91 2.08 19.58
CA SER A 390 -11.89 1.94 18.53
C SER A 390 -11.66 3.28 17.81
N ALA A 391 -12.72 3.98 17.42
CA ALA A 391 -12.60 5.26 16.72
C ALA A 391 -12.00 6.34 17.63
N ALA A 392 -12.42 6.39 18.90
CA ALA A 392 -11.90 7.34 19.87
C ALA A 392 -10.42 7.16 20.16
N VAL A 393 -9.93 5.91 20.26
CA VAL A 393 -8.51 5.63 20.48
C VAL A 393 -7.65 6.00 19.26
N HIS A 394 -8.17 5.89 18.04
CA HIS A 394 -7.44 6.32 16.83
C HIS A 394 -7.48 7.84 16.61
N HIS A 395 -8.34 8.56 17.33
CA HIS A 395 -8.47 9.99 17.18
C HIS A 395 -7.23 10.70 17.74
N PRO A 396 -6.50 11.51 16.95
CA PRO A 396 -5.22 12.12 17.37
C PRO A 396 -5.36 13.07 18.56
N GLY A 397 -6.55 13.65 18.74
CA GLY A 397 -6.89 14.50 19.89
C GLY A 397 -7.47 13.75 21.10
N CYS A 398 -7.40 12.42 21.16
CA CYS A 398 -7.96 11.66 22.28
C CYS A 398 -7.24 11.98 23.60
N PRO A 399 -7.94 12.51 24.62
CA PRO A 399 -7.29 12.94 25.85
C PRO A 399 -6.87 11.73 26.69
N ALA A 400 -5.75 11.88 27.43
CA ALA A 400 -5.17 10.83 28.27
C ALA A 400 -6.18 10.20 29.26
N ALA A 401 -7.04 11.03 29.86
CA ALA A 401 -8.07 10.56 30.78
C ALA A 401 -9.10 9.63 30.10
N LEU A 402 -9.44 9.89 28.84
CA LEU A 402 -10.36 9.06 28.07
C LEU A 402 -9.70 7.75 27.63
N LEU A 403 -8.42 7.78 27.24
CA LEU A 403 -7.65 6.56 26.95
C LEU A 403 -7.60 5.63 28.17
N HIS A 404 -7.36 6.18 29.35
CA HIS A 404 -7.41 5.42 30.59
C HIS A 404 -8.81 4.86 30.88
N HIS A 405 -9.86 5.69 30.73
CA HIS A 405 -11.24 5.25 30.92
C HIS A 405 -11.61 4.09 29.99
N ILE A 406 -11.24 4.18 28.70
CA ILE A 406 -11.47 3.15 27.70
C ILE A 406 -10.68 1.88 28.07
N ALA A 407 -9.39 1.98 28.40
CA ALA A 407 -8.56 0.84 28.75
C ALA A 407 -9.02 0.12 30.04
N ALA A 408 -9.60 0.85 30.99
CA ALA A 408 -10.15 0.29 32.22
C ALA A 408 -11.50 -0.43 32.02
N SER A 409 -12.14 -0.25 30.85
CA SER A 409 -13.42 -0.90 30.56
C SER A 409 -13.24 -2.39 30.29
N PRO A 410 -14.06 -3.28 30.89
CA PRO A 410 -14.02 -4.71 30.58
C PRO A 410 -14.42 -5.03 29.14
N ALA A 411 -15.04 -4.08 28.44
CA ALA A 411 -15.38 -4.19 27.03
C ALA A 411 -14.23 -3.80 26.08
N ALA A 412 -13.09 -3.35 26.61
CA ALA A 412 -11.90 -3.05 25.83
C ALA A 412 -11.27 -4.35 25.31
N GLY A 413 -11.62 -4.73 24.09
CA GLY A 413 -11.00 -5.87 23.43
C GLY A 413 -9.54 -5.63 23.07
N ARG A 414 -8.83 -6.71 22.72
CA ARG A 414 -7.41 -6.71 22.30
C ARG A 414 -7.04 -5.55 21.37
N ARG A 415 -7.85 -5.28 20.33
CA ARG A 415 -7.57 -4.21 19.35
C ARG A 415 -7.53 -2.83 20.01
N VAL A 416 -8.55 -2.50 20.81
CA VAL A 416 -8.65 -1.21 21.50
C VAL A 416 -7.47 -1.00 22.46
N LEU A 417 -7.10 -2.04 23.23
CA LEU A 417 -5.95 -1.96 24.13
C LEU A 417 -4.62 -1.81 23.38
N ARG A 418 -4.45 -2.53 22.27
CA ARG A 418 -3.27 -2.42 21.42
C ARG A 418 -3.10 -1.01 20.86
N ASP A 419 -4.19 -0.44 20.37
CA ASP A 419 -4.16 0.89 19.77
C ASP A 419 -4.00 1.97 20.87
N THR A 420 -4.51 1.71 22.09
CA THR A 420 -4.27 2.56 23.27
C THR A 420 -2.80 2.56 23.65
N ALA A 421 -2.15 1.38 23.69
CA ALA A 421 -0.73 1.25 24.01
C ALA A 421 0.20 1.94 22.99
N ARG A 422 -0.27 2.13 21.75
CA ARG A 422 0.44 2.85 20.68
C ARG A 422 0.15 4.35 20.66
N HIS A 423 -0.88 4.80 21.37
CA HIS A 423 -1.33 6.19 21.27
C HIS A 423 -0.36 7.14 21.99
N PRO A 424 0.17 8.20 21.34
CA PRO A 424 1.19 9.08 21.93
C PRO A 424 0.80 9.73 23.26
N ALA A 425 -0.50 9.98 23.46
CA ALA A 425 -1.04 10.57 24.69
C ALA A 425 -1.43 9.53 25.77
N ALA A 426 -1.11 8.25 25.60
CA ALA A 426 -1.45 7.21 26.56
C ALA A 426 -0.76 7.46 27.91
N PRO A 427 -1.52 7.61 29.01
CA PRO A 427 -0.93 7.86 30.31
C PRO A 427 -0.35 6.56 30.92
N PRO A 428 0.60 6.67 31.87
CA PRO A 428 1.20 5.51 32.55
C PRO A 428 0.16 4.52 33.08
N GLU A 429 -0.94 5.00 33.66
CA GLU A 429 -2.00 4.18 34.22
C GLU A 429 -2.71 3.33 33.16
N ALA A 430 -2.89 3.85 31.94
CA ALA A 430 -3.45 3.10 30.83
C ALA A 430 -2.45 2.05 30.30
N LEU A 431 -1.16 2.37 30.25
CA LEU A 431 -0.11 1.45 29.82
C LEU A 431 0.06 0.28 30.81
N LEU A 432 -0.09 0.53 32.11
CA LEU A 432 -0.09 -0.54 33.12
C LEU A 432 -1.26 -1.51 32.93
N LEU A 433 -2.44 -1.01 32.56
CA LEU A 433 -3.58 -1.87 32.19
C LEU A 433 -3.28 -2.68 30.92
N CYS A 434 -2.61 -2.08 29.94
CA CYS A 434 -2.19 -2.77 28.71
C CYS A 434 -1.12 -3.85 29.00
N LEU A 435 -0.18 -3.60 29.91
CA LEU A 435 0.81 -4.58 30.36
C LEU A 435 0.19 -5.77 31.11
N ALA A 436 -0.95 -5.55 31.77
CA ALA A 436 -1.71 -6.60 32.46
C ALA A 436 -2.64 -7.39 31.51
N ALA A 437 -2.75 -7.00 30.24
CA ALA A 437 -3.60 -7.69 29.28
C ALA A 437 -3.07 -9.10 28.95
N GLU A 438 -3.97 -10.03 28.61
CA GLU A 438 -3.60 -11.41 28.24
C GLU A 438 -2.79 -11.49 26.93
N SER A 439 -2.94 -10.48 26.06
CA SER A 439 -2.38 -10.51 24.71
C SER A 439 -0.92 -10.06 24.70
N ALA A 440 -0.03 -10.90 24.18
CA ALA A 440 1.40 -10.61 24.11
C ALA A 440 1.72 -9.32 23.33
N ASP A 441 1.09 -9.12 22.17
CA ASP A 441 1.30 -7.92 21.35
C ASP A 441 0.93 -6.61 22.06
N VAL A 442 -0.16 -6.60 22.84
CA VAL A 442 -0.58 -5.43 23.63
C VAL A 442 0.48 -5.09 24.69
N ARG A 443 1.00 -6.12 25.38
CA ARG A 443 2.04 -5.94 26.40
C ARG A 443 3.34 -5.41 25.80
N GLU A 444 3.74 -5.91 24.63
CA GLU A 444 4.93 -5.43 23.91
C GLU A 444 4.81 -3.97 23.49
N TYR A 445 3.67 -3.52 22.94
CA TYR A 445 3.48 -2.09 22.63
C TYR A 445 3.51 -1.20 23.87
N ALA A 446 2.94 -1.68 24.98
CA ALA A 446 3.00 -0.93 26.23
C ALA A 446 4.43 -0.85 26.77
N ALA A 447 5.22 -1.91 26.63
CA ALA A 447 6.62 -1.99 27.04
C ALA A 447 7.54 -1.06 26.22
N THR A 448 7.26 -0.82 24.94
CA THR A 448 8.03 0.12 24.10
C THR A 448 7.57 1.58 24.21
N HIS A 449 6.46 1.87 24.92
CA HIS A 449 5.89 3.21 24.95
C HIS A 449 6.71 4.19 25.82
N PRO A 450 7.00 5.43 25.33
CA PRO A 450 7.87 6.39 26.06
C PRO A 450 7.35 6.80 27.45
N ALA A 451 6.02 6.82 27.64
CA ALA A 451 5.43 7.22 28.92
C ALA A 451 5.44 6.10 29.99
N LEU A 452 5.98 4.91 29.68
CA LEU A 452 6.05 3.84 30.66
C LEU A 452 7.06 4.18 31.78
N PRO A 453 6.72 4.01 33.07
CA PRO A 453 7.63 4.34 34.16
C PRO A 453 8.92 3.51 34.13
N VAL A 454 10.06 4.17 34.36
CA VAL A 454 11.40 3.54 34.36
C VAL A 454 11.51 2.36 35.33
N ALA A 455 10.85 2.43 36.50
CA ALA A 455 10.85 1.34 37.46
C ALA A 455 10.20 0.05 36.90
N VAL A 456 9.21 0.21 36.01
CA VAL A 456 8.57 -0.92 35.32
C VAL A 456 9.51 -1.47 34.26
N LEU A 457 10.17 -0.60 33.47
CA LEU A 457 11.17 -1.03 32.48
C LEU A 457 12.29 -1.86 33.11
N GLU A 458 12.81 -1.42 34.26
CA GLU A 458 13.84 -2.14 35.02
C GLU A 458 13.34 -3.53 35.45
N SER A 459 12.09 -3.63 35.93
CA SER A 459 11.47 -4.91 36.26
C SER A 459 11.22 -5.81 35.05
N LEU A 460 10.97 -5.26 33.86
CA LEU A 460 10.75 -6.05 32.63
C LEU A 460 12.09 -6.60 32.11
N ILE A 461 13.16 -5.81 32.17
CA ILE A 461 14.52 -6.24 31.78
C ILE A 461 15.02 -7.38 32.67
N ASP A 462 14.76 -7.28 33.98
CA ASP A 462 15.19 -8.29 34.95
C ASP A 462 14.19 -9.47 35.04
N GLY A 463 13.10 -9.43 34.25
CA GLY A 463 12.04 -10.43 34.21
C GLY A 463 12.37 -11.65 33.35
N PRO A 464 11.57 -12.73 33.44
CA PRO A 464 11.80 -13.97 32.69
C PRO A 464 11.25 -13.95 31.25
N ASP A 465 10.42 -12.97 30.89
CA ASP A 465 9.76 -12.87 29.59
C ASP A 465 10.70 -12.17 28.59
N GLU A 466 11.30 -12.95 27.69
CA GLU A 466 12.29 -12.44 26.73
C GLU A 466 11.71 -11.39 25.76
N ALA A 467 10.44 -11.51 25.40
CA ALA A 467 9.79 -10.57 24.48
C ALA A 467 9.59 -9.21 25.17
N LEU A 468 9.15 -9.22 26.44
CA LEU A 468 9.01 -7.99 27.22
C LEU A 468 10.35 -7.37 27.60
N ALA A 469 11.36 -8.19 27.89
CA ALA A 469 12.72 -7.70 28.15
C ALA A 469 13.30 -7.01 26.91
N ARG A 470 13.12 -7.59 25.71
CA ARG A 470 13.48 -6.97 24.43
C ARG A 470 12.73 -5.65 24.21
N ALA A 471 11.41 -5.65 24.35
CA ALA A 471 10.58 -4.46 24.17
C ALA A 471 10.95 -3.33 25.16
N ALA A 472 11.26 -3.68 26.42
CA ALA A 472 11.74 -2.72 27.40
C ALA A 472 13.15 -2.18 27.08
N ALA A 473 14.03 -3.02 26.52
CA ALA A 473 15.35 -2.61 26.04
C ALA A 473 15.26 -1.67 24.82
N GLU A 474 14.23 -1.81 23.99
CA GLU A 474 13.94 -0.95 22.84
C GLU A 474 13.28 0.40 23.23
N ASN A 475 12.76 0.51 24.45
CA ASN A 475 12.00 1.68 24.89
C ASN A 475 12.86 2.97 24.86
N PRO A 476 12.39 4.07 24.23
CA PRO A 476 13.12 5.33 24.11
C PRO A 476 13.43 6.01 25.46
N SER A 477 12.63 5.74 26.49
CA SER A 477 12.80 6.29 27.85
C SER A 477 13.72 5.44 28.73
N LEU A 478 14.35 4.39 28.19
CA LEU A 478 15.30 3.58 28.92
C LEU A 478 16.52 4.43 29.34
N PRO A 479 16.88 4.49 30.63
CA PRO A 479 18.05 5.24 31.07
C PRO A 479 19.37 4.65 30.56
N GLU A 480 20.33 5.53 30.25
CA GLU A 480 21.68 5.15 29.83
C GLU A 480 22.37 4.17 30.79
N ARG A 481 22.21 4.35 32.12
CA ARG A 481 22.73 3.41 33.13
C ARG A 481 22.30 1.96 32.91
N LEU A 482 21.07 1.73 32.39
CA LEU A 482 20.54 0.40 32.13
C LEU A 482 21.03 -0.12 30.79
N MET A 483 21.15 0.74 29.77
CA MET A 483 21.77 0.39 28.50
C MET A 483 23.21 -0.08 28.70
N GLU A 484 24.01 0.68 29.46
CA GLU A 484 25.40 0.31 29.80
C GLU A 484 25.49 -1.02 30.53
N ARG A 485 24.57 -1.27 31.48
CA ARG A 485 24.48 -2.54 32.23
C ARG A 485 24.25 -3.69 31.26
N ILE A 486 23.23 -3.58 30.41
CA ILE A 486 22.90 -4.61 29.40
C ILE A 486 24.10 -4.83 28.47
N THR A 487 24.69 -3.77 27.91
CA THR A 487 25.83 -3.89 26.99
C THR A 487 27.03 -4.54 27.66
N ARG A 488 27.29 -4.31 28.95
CA ARG A 488 28.39 -4.94 29.70
C ARG A 488 28.14 -6.41 30.02
N GLU A 489 26.89 -6.80 30.24
CA GLU A 489 26.52 -8.17 30.63
C GLU A 489 26.26 -9.06 29.42
N CYS A 490 25.88 -8.47 28.29
CA CYS A 490 25.41 -9.19 27.10
C CYS A 490 26.34 -9.09 25.88
N LEU A 491 27.32 -8.18 25.83
CA LEU A 491 28.43 -8.28 24.86
C LEU A 491 29.57 -9.07 25.50
#